data_AF-A0A699X5D3-F1
#
_entry.id   AF-A0A699X5D3-F1
#
_cell.length_a   1.000
_cell.length_b   1.000
_cell.length_c   1.000
_cell.angle_alpha   90.00
_cell.angle_beta   90.00
_cell.angle_gamma   90.00
#
_symmetry.space_group_name_H-M   'P 1'
#
loop_
_entity.id
_entity.type
_entity.pdbx_description
1 polymer ?
#
loop_
_entity_poly.entity_id
_entity_poly.type
_entity_poly.pdbx_seq_one_letter_code
_entity_poly.pdbx_strand_id
1 'polypeptide(L)'
;QPRAVIINNTSVLAFVPLAGNAVYSATKAALHSYSLSQRFMLRGTSVTVQEIAPPWVNTDLIHKGDDPRAMPLDAFIEETMRGLATDMPE
;
A
#
# COMPACT_ATOMS: atom_id res chain seq x y z
N GLN A 1 19.59 -3.79 18.38
CA GLN A 1 18.22 -3.23 18.31
C GLN A 1 17.32 -4.32 17.72
N PRO A 2 16.11 -4.56 18.25
CA PRO A 2 15.15 -5.48 17.63
C PRO A 2 14.78 -5.00 16.21
N ARG A 3 14.31 -5.93 15.37
CA ARG A 3 13.85 -5.65 14.01
C ARG A 3 12.59 -4.79 14.06
N ALA A 4 12.51 -3.77 13.20
CA ALA A 4 11.31 -2.93 13.04
C ALA A 4 10.91 -2.84 11.57
N VAL A 5 9.62 -2.59 11.31
CA VAL A 5 9.07 -2.47 9.96
C VAL A 5 8.23 -1.20 9.86
N ILE A 6 8.47 -0.39 8.82
CA ILE A 6 7.58 0.70 8.41
C ILE A 6 6.73 0.17 7.26
N ILE A 7 5.41 0.26 7.38
CA ILE A 7 4.47 -0.14 6.33
C ILE A 7 3.74 1.09 5.82
N ASN A 8 3.97 1.43 4.55
CA ASN A 8 3.24 2.49 3.88
C ASN A 8 2.09 1.91 3.07
N ASN A 9 0.87 2.38 3.34
CA ASN A 9 -0.31 2.00 2.58
C ASN A 9 -0.55 3.00 1.44
N THR A 10 -0.11 2.64 0.23
CA THR A 10 -0.29 3.44 -0.98
C THR A 10 -1.61 3.09 -1.68
N SER A 11 -1.57 2.77 -2.96
CA SER A 11 -2.69 2.45 -3.84
C SER A 11 -2.14 2.04 -5.20
N VAL A 12 -2.84 1.18 -5.93
CA VAL A 12 -2.55 0.94 -7.35
C VAL A 12 -2.51 2.25 -8.17
N LEU A 13 -3.22 3.30 -7.74
CA LEU A 13 -3.22 4.62 -8.38
C LEU A 13 -1.90 5.39 -8.23
N ALA A 14 -0.97 4.92 -7.38
CA ALA A 14 0.42 5.40 -7.39
C ALA A 14 1.16 5.02 -8.68
N PHE A 15 0.73 3.94 -9.34
CA PHE A 15 1.36 3.37 -10.53
C PHE A 15 0.51 3.56 -11.79
N VAL A 16 -0.82 3.50 -11.65
CA VAL A 16 -1.80 3.64 -12.75
C VAL A 16 -2.78 4.77 -12.39
N PRO A 17 -2.43 6.04 -12.65
CA PRO A 17 -3.22 7.19 -12.21
C PRO A 17 -4.62 7.24 -12.84
N LEU A 18 -5.62 7.64 -12.06
CA LEU A 18 -6.97 7.87 -12.54
C LEU A 18 -7.26 9.38 -12.63
N ALA A 19 -7.65 9.87 -13.82
CA ALA A 19 -7.84 11.30 -14.09
C ALA A 19 -8.84 11.98 -13.13
N GLY A 20 -9.97 11.31 -12.82
CA GLY A 20 -10.98 11.82 -11.87
C GLY A 20 -10.48 11.93 -10.43
N ASN A 21 -9.35 11.30 -10.10
CA ASN A 21 -8.75 11.23 -8.77
C ASN A 21 -7.30 11.74 -8.82
N ALA A 22 -7.02 12.76 -9.63
CA ALA A 22 -5.65 13.21 -9.93
C ALA A 22 -4.84 13.57 -8.67
N VAL A 23 -5.41 14.32 -7.72
CA VAL A 23 -4.71 14.70 -6.47
C VAL A 23 -4.45 13.48 -5.58
N TYR A 24 -5.41 12.54 -5.50
CA TYR A 24 -5.22 11.29 -4.77
C TYR A 24 -4.11 10.45 -5.42
N SER A 25 -4.14 10.29 -6.74
CA SER A 25 -3.12 9.55 -7.50
C SER A 25 -1.73 10.18 -7.30
N ALA A 26 -1.63 11.51 -7.39
CA ALA A 26 -0.38 12.23 -7.18
C ALA A 26 0.19 12.07 -5.76
N THR A 27 -0.66 12.14 -4.73
CA THR A 27 -0.21 11.94 -3.34
C THR A 27 0.22 10.50 -3.07
N LYS A 28 -0.46 9.51 -3.66
CA LYS A 28 -0.06 8.10 -3.56
C LYS A 28 1.24 7.81 -4.33
N ALA A 29 1.45 8.41 -5.50
CA ALA A 29 2.73 8.36 -6.22
C ALA A 29 3.87 9.01 -5.44
N ALA A 30 3.61 10.14 -4.76
CA ALA A 30 4.59 10.77 -3.89
C ALA A 30 4.97 9.85 -2.71
N LEU A 31 4.01 9.17 -2.09
CA LEU A 31 4.27 8.21 -1.01
C LEU A 31 5.03 6.97 -1.51
N HIS A 32 4.75 6.48 -2.72
CA HIS A 32 5.54 5.41 -3.36
C HIS A 32 7.01 5.84 -3.53
N SER A 33 7.24 7.02 -4.12
CA SER A 33 8.58 7.59 -4.28
C SER A 33 9.32 7.80 -2.95
N TYR A 34 8.58 8.25 -1.92
CA TYR A 34 9.12 8.39 -0.57
C TYR A 34 9.50 7.03 0.04
N SER A 35 8.68 5.99 -0.17
CA SER A 35 8.96 4.63 0.30
C SER A 35 10.25 4.07 -0.32
N LEU A 36 10.45 4.26 -1.62
CA LEU A 36 11.69 3.89 -2.32
C LEU A 36 12.92 4.61 -1.74
N SER A 37 12.79 5.91 -1.49
CA SER A 37 13.87 6.71 -0.90
C SER A 37 14.20 6.26 0.53
N GLN A 38 13.17 5.99 1.35
CA GLN A 38 13.34 5.48 2.72
C GLN A 38 14.00 4.11 2.74
N ARG A 39 13.63 3.20 1.81
CA ARG A 39 14.31 1.90 1.66
C ARG A 39 15.79 2.11 1.44
N PHE A 40 16.17 3.00 0.51
CA PHE A 40 17.58 3.30 0.22
C PHE A 40 18.32 3.82 1.46
N MET A 41 17.73 4.79 2.16
CA MET A 41 18.31 5.43 3.34
C MET A 41 18.49 4.49 4.53
N LEU A 42 17.59 3.51 4.70
CA LEU A 42 17.59 2.59 5.83
C LEU A 42 18.30 1.26 5.54
N ARG A 43 18.92 1.09 4.36
CA ARG A 43 19.68 -0.13 4.06
C ARG A 43 20.84 -0.30 5.05
N GLY A 44 21.03 -1.54 5.50
CA GLY A 44 22.06 -1.88 6.49
C GLY A 44 21.66 -1.57 7.94
N THR A 45 20.46 -1.04 8.16
CA THR A 45 19.87 -0.92 9.51
C THR A 45 18.97 -2.13 9.83
N SER A 46 18.47 -2.22 11.06
CA SER A 46 17.47 -3.22 11.47
C SER A 46 16.02 -2.81 11.14
N VAL A 47 15.83 -1.75 10.35
CA VAL A 47 14.52 -1.22 9.95
C VAL A 47 14.28 -1.52 8.47
N THR A 48 13.19 -2.23 8.17
CA THR A 48 12.74 -2.46 6.79
C THR A 48 11.55 -1.58 6.45
N VAL A 49 11.39 -1.23 5.18
CA VAL A 49 10.25 -0.46 4.68
C VAL A 49 9.52 -1.29 3.64
N GLN A 50 8.23 -1.53 3.86
CA GLN A 50 7.35 -2.25 2.98
C GLN A 50 6.22 -1.34 2.49
N GLU A 51 5.76 -1.56 1.28
CA GLU A 51 4.64 -0.85 0.70
C GLU A 51 3.51 -1.80 0.33
N ILE A 52 2.30 -1.45 0.72
CA ILE A 52 1.08 -2.12 0.28
C ILE A 52 0.41 -1.19 -0.72
N ALA A 53 0.11 -1.69 -1.93
CA ALA A 53 -0.59 -0.94 -2.97
C ALA A 53 -1.98 -1.58 -3.22
N PRO A 54 -3.01 -1.24 -2.42
CA PRO A 54 -4.30 -1.89 -2.55
C PRO A 54 -4.95 -1.65 -3.93
N PRO A 55 -5.74 -2.63 -4.43
CA PRO A 55 -6.68 -2.39 -5.51
C PRO A 55 -7.88 -1.57 -4.98
N TRP A 56 -8.96 -1.50 -5.75
CA TRP A 56 -10.22 -1.01 -5.20
C TRP A 56 -10.77 -2.01 -4.17
N VAL A 57 -10.68 -1.67 -2.89
CA VAL A 57 -11.22 -2.46 -1.78
C VAL A 57 -12.58 -1.90 -1.34
N ASN A 58 -13.52 -2.80 -1.07
CA ASN A 58 -14.85 -2.49 -0.60
C ASN A 58 -14.81 -1.95 0.85
N THR A 59 -14.62 -0.65 0.98
CA THR A 59 -14.61 0.11 2.23
C THR A 59 -15.47 1.35 2.07
N ASP A 60 -15.83 1.97 3.19
CA ASP A 60 -16.61 3.22 3.20
C ASP A 60 -15.82 4.46 2.69
N LEU A 61 -14.62 4.28 2.13
CA LEU A 61 -13.73 5.37 1.69
C LEU A 61 -14.27 6.19 0.50
N ILE A 62 -14.86 5.52 -0.50
CA ILE A 62 -15.34 6.16 -1.74
C ILE A 62 -16.87 6.27 -1.72
N HIS A 63 -17.55 5.16 -1.43
CA HIS A 63 -18.98 5.07 -1.22
C HIS A 63 -19.24 3.93 -0.25
N LYS A 64 -20.17 4.12 0.67
CA LYS A 64 -20.69 3.05 1.50
C LYS A 64 -21.54 2.13 0.62
N GLY A 65 -21.06 0.93 0.32
CA GLY A 65 -21.81 0.02 -0.54
C GLY A 65 -20.98 -1.15 -1.07
N ASP A 66 -21.69 -2.17 -1.53
CA ASP A 66 -21.21 -3.44 -2.03
C ASP A 66 -20.94 -3.42 -3.54
N ASP A 67 -20.11 -2.48 -4.01
CA ASP A 67 -19.74 -2.44 -5.44
C ASP A 67 -19.14 -3.81 -5.85
N PRO A 68 -19.78 -4.55 -6.77
CA PRO A 68 -19.35 -5.92 -7.10
C PRO A 68 -18.00 -5.96 -7.82
N ARG A 69 -17.46 -4.81 -8.25
CA ARG A 69 -16.13 -4.70 -8.85
C ARG A 69 -15.03 -4.53 -7.80
N ALA A 70 -15.38 -4.15 -6.57
CA ALA A 70 -14.42 -3.93 -5.50
C ALA A 70 -14.06 -5.27 -4.83
N MET A 71 -12.79 -5.41 -4.46
CA MET A 71 -12.31 -6.55 -3.69
C MET A 71 -12.97 -6.56 -2.30
N PRO A 72 -13.49 -7.71 -1.81
CA PRO A 72 -13.99 -7.83 -0.45
C PRO A 72 -12.92 -7.47 0.59
N LEU A 73 -13.33 -6.74 1.65
CA LEU A 73 -12.40 -6.26 2.67
C LEU A 73 -11.74 -7.39 3.46
N ASP A 74 -12.49 -8.42 3.80
CA ASP A 74 -12.00 -9.63 4.47
C ASP A 74 -10.93 -10.35 3.64
N ALA A 75 -11.19 -10.54 2.34
CA ALA A 75 -10.23 -11.11 1.41
C ALA A 75 -8.96 -10.24 1.31
N PHE A 76 -9.10 -8.92 1.20
CA PHE A 76 -7.97 -8.01 1.16
C PHE A 76 -7.10 -8.08 2.43
N ILE A 77 -7.74 -8.14 3.61
CA ILE A 77 -7.04 -8.28 4.90
C ILE A 77 -6.29 -9.61 4.95
N GLU A 78 -6.95 -10.71 4.59
CA GLU A 78 -6.35 -12.05 4.64
C GLU A 78 -5.11 -12.14 3.73
N GLU A 79 -5.23 -11.69 2.47
CA GLU A 79 -4.12 -11.69 1.52
C GLU A 79 -2.97 -10.76 1.96
N THR A 80 -3.28 -9.56 2.42
CA THR A 80 -2.29 -8.60 2.91
C THR A 80 -1.53 -9.17 4.09
N MET A 81 -2.22 -9.71 5.10
CA MET A 81 -1.58 -10.27 6.29
C MET A 81 -0.75 -11.52 5.95
N ARG A 82 -1.20 -12.33 4.98
CA ARG A 82 -0.42 -13.47 4.48
C ARG A 82 0.88 -13.01 3.83
N GLY A 83 0.85 -11.94 3.01
CA GLY A 83 2.04 -11.37 2.40
C GLY A 83 3.01 -10.78 3.43
N LEU A 84 2.49 -9.97 4.36
CA LEU A 84 3.27 -9.33 5.44
C LEU A 84 3.88 -10.34 6.42
N ALA A 85 3.31 -11.54 6.54
CA ALA A 85 3.87 -12.62 7.35
C ALA A 85 5.15 -13.23 6.76
N THR A 86 5.47 -12.90 5.51
CA THR A 86 6.71 -13.34 4.85
C THR A 86 7.82 -12.29 4.97
N ASP A 87 9.07 -12.72 4.91
CA ASP A 87 10.22 -11.81 4.77
C ASP A 87 10.54 -11.51 3.29
N MET A 88 9.61 -11.79 2.37
CA MET A 88 9.80 -11.48 0.96
C MET A 88 9.82 -9.97 0.76
N PRO A 89 10.80 -9.41 0.04
CA PRO A 89 10.69 -8.05 -0.46
C PRO A 89 9.49 -7.96 -1.42
N GLU A 90 8.85 -6.80 -1.42
CA GLU A 90 7.75 -6.40 -2.31
C GLU A 90 8.01 -6.65 -3.80
#